data_AF-A0A383DNH6-F1
#
_entry.id   AF-A0A383DNH6-F1
#
_cell.length_a   1.000
_cell.length_b   1.000
_cell.length_c   1.000
_cell.angle_alpha   90.00
_cell.angle_beta   90.00
_cell.angle_gamma   90.00
#
_symmetry.space_group_name_H-M   'P 1'
#
loop_
_entity.id
_entity.type
_entity.pdbx_description
1 polymer ?
#
loop_
_entity_poly.entity_id
_entity_poly.type
_entity_poly.pdbx_seq_one_letter_code
_entity_poly.pdbx_strand_id
1 'polypeptide(L)'
;MGISTTFRSCIHPFNRIVAVVIFVTGVIASPAQDTKAAAAYEAAAGLFNLGLWEQATVAYKEYFKKHPKHTLAGHAHYGLGLCYFNMKDYDSAVKELESAAGSKGPDPVEANLYLGQSLMMKTP
;
A
#
# COMPACT_ATOMS: atom_id res chain seq x y z
N MET A 1 54.60 17.37 42.99
CA MET A 1 53.55 18.38 43.24
C MET A 1 53.33 19.16 41.94
N GLY A 2 52.36 18.75 41.09
CA GLY A 2 51.97 19.42 39.83
C GLY A 2 53.05 19.46 38.74
N ILE A 3 52.82 19.38 37.44
CA ILE A 3 51.62 19.47 36.61
C ILE A 3 52.02 18.82 35.29
N SER A 4 51.47 17.64 35.00
CA SER A 4 51.69 16.94 33.74
C SER A 4 50.88 17.61 32.63
N THR A 5 51.62 17.99 31.60
CA THR A 5 51.18 18.38 30.26
C THR A 5 49.96 17.57 29.79
N THR A 6 48.82 18.23 29.63
CA THR A 6 47.67 17.68 28.91
C THR A 6 47.17 18.69 27.90
N PHE A 7 47.76 18.59 26.72
CA PHE A 7 47.28 19.15 25.48
C PHE A 7 45.86 18.60 25.25
N ARG A 8 44.83 19.40 25.47
CA ARG A 8 43.42 19.05 25.21
C ARG A 8 43.20 19.07 23.71
N SER A 9 43.70 18.05 23.03
CA SER A 9 43.38 17.77 21.64
C SER A 9 41.92 17.33 21.60
N CYS A 10 41.06 18.20 21.10
CA CYS A 10 39.71 17.87 20.69
C CYS A 10 39.78 16.80 19.60
N ILE A 11 39.70 15.54 20.00
CA ILE A 11 39.44 14.40 19.12
C ILE A 11 38.26 13.67 19.75
N HIS A 12 37.06 13.96 19.23
CA HIS A 12 35.86 13.20 19.55
C HIS A 12 36.13 11.71 19.24
N PRO A 13 36.02 10.81 20.23
CA PRO A 13 36.02 9.39 19.95
C PRO A 13 34.56 8.95 19.66
N PHE A 14 34.41 7.74 19.13
CA PHE A 14 33.13 7.04 18.99
C PHE A 14 32.25 7.40 17.78
N ASN A 15 32.86 7.36 16.61
CA ASN A 15 32.28 6.59 15.51
C ASN A 15 32.25 5.10 15.93
N ARG A 16 31.15 4.38 15.66
CA ARG A 16 30.72 3.02 16.15
C ARG A 16 29.76 3.16 17.33
N ILE A 17 28.44 3.00 17.18
CA ILE A 17 27.75 1.71 16.99
C ILE A 17 26.43 1.98 16.22
N VAL A 18 26.39 1.68 14.93
CA VAL A 18 25.17 1.14 14.31
C VAL A 18 25.54 -0.29 13.96
N ALA A 19 25.48 -1.15 14.97
CA ALA A 19 25.67 -2.58 14.79
C ALA A 19 24.50 -3.09 13.96
N VAL A 20 24.79 -3.28 12.68
CA VAL A 20 24.02 -4.08 11.74
C VAL A 20 23.83 -5.47 12.36
N VAL A 21 22.65 -5.71 12.92
CA VAL A 21 22.13 -7.05 13.20
C VAL A 21 20.65 -7.06 12.86
N ILE A 22 20.31 -7.17 11.57
CA ILE A 22 19.01 -7.69 11.14
C ILE A 22 19.22 -8.58 9.90
N PHE A 23 19.73 -9.79 10.13
CA PHE A 23 19.32 -10.97 9.36
C PHE A 23 18.17 -11.54 10.21
N VAL A 24 16.88 -11.45 9.85
CA VAL A 24 16.17 -12.13 8.77
C VAL A 24 14.80 -11.41 8.59
N THR A 25 14.42 -11.10 7.34
CA THR A 25 13.08 -10.66 6.86
C THR A 25 12.41 -9.43 7.48
N GLY A 26 13.12 -8.33 7.67
CA GLY A 26 12.50 -7.03 8.00
C GLY A 26 12.68 -6.02 6.87
N VAL A 27 11.83 -6.05 5.84
CA VAL A 27 11.73 -4.92 4.90
C VAL A 27 11.13 -3.75 5.68
N ILE A 28 12.00 -2.95 6.31
CA ILE A 28 11.67 -1.59 6.70
C ILE A 28 11.47 -0.82 5.41
N ALA A 29 10.26 -0.89 4.86
CA ALA A 29 9.83 0.05 3.83
C ALA A 29 10.07 1.44 4.40
N SER A 30 10.89 2.24 3.70
CA SER A 30 11.21 3.58 4.19
C SER A 30 9.91 4.39 4.34
N PRO A 31 9.79 5.27 5.34
CA PRO A 31 8.59 6.10 5.54
C PRO A 31 8.24 6.93 4.29
N ALA A 32 9.23 7.27 3.47
CA ALA A 32 9.04 7.94 2.18
C ALA A 32 8.36 7.07 1.09
N GLN A 33 8.43 5.74 1.18
CA GLN A 33 7.78 4.82 0.24
C GLN A 33 6.34 4.51 0.68
N ASP A 34 6.14 4.39 1.99
CA ASP A 34 4.82 4.24 2.62
C ASP A 34 3.91 5.44 2.31
N THR A 35 4.42 6.66 2.49
CA THR A 35 3.71 7.91 2.15
C THR A 35 3.36 8.04 0.67
N LYS A 36 4.26 7.64 -0.25
CA LYS A 36 3.98 7.67 -1.70
C LYS A 36 2.89 6.69 -2.10
N ALA A 37 2.89 5.49 -1.51
CA ALA A 37 1.86 4.50 -1.77
C ALA A 37 0.50 4.99 -1.23
N ALA A 38 0.45 5.51 -0.01
CA ALA A 38 -0.77 6.08 0.57
C ALA A 38 -1.34 7.21 -0.32
N ALA A 39 -0.51 8.17 -0.74
CA ALA A 39 -0.95 9.25 -1.62
C ALA A 39 -1.45 8.75 -2.99
N ALA A 40 -0.80 7.73 -3.57
CA ALA A 40 -1.24 7.13 -4.82
C ALA A 40 -2.59 6.40 -4.68
N TYR A 41 -2.81 5.72 -3.55
CA TYR A 41 -4.10 5.12 -3.21
C TYR A 41 -5.19 6.19 -3.04
N GLU A 42 -4.92 7.25 -2.27
CA GLU A 42 -5.87 8.34 -2.04
C GLU A 42 -6.26 9.05 -3.34
N ALA A 43 -5.32 9.26 -4.26
CA ALA A 43 -5.60 9.83 -5.57
C ALA A 43 -6.56 8.95 -6.39
N ALA A 44 -6.34 7.63 -6.39
CA ALA A 44 -7.21 6.68 -7.07
C ALA A 44 -8.61 6.62 -6.44
N ALA A 45 -8.69 6.62 -5.10
CA ALA A 45 -9.93 6.68 -4.35
C ALA A 45 -10.69 8.00 -4.59
N GLY A 46 -9.97 9.13 -4.72
CA GLY A 46 -10.56 10.41 -5.07
C GLY A 46 -11.23 10.39 -6.44
N LEU A 47 -10.58 9.81 -7.45
CA LEU A 47 -11.16 9.63 -8.79
C LEU A 47 -12.42 8.76 -8.75
N PHE A 48 -12.40 7.69 -7.94
CA PHE A 48 -13.59 6.87 -7.68
C PHE A 48 -14.71 7.73 -7.07
N ASN A 49 -14.45 8.47 -6.00
CA ASN A 49 -15.48 9.31 -5.36
C ASN A 49 -16.08 10.38 -6.29
N LEU A 50 -15.35 10.78 -7.34
CA LEU A 50 -15.82 11.69 -8.40
C LEU A 50 -16.64 11.00 -9.51
N GLY A 51 -16.80 9.68 -9.45
CA GLY A 51 -17.49 8.91 -10.48
C GLY A 51 -16.65 8.63 -11.73
N LEU A 52 -15.35 8.93 -11.70
CA LEU A 52 -14.45 8.78 -12.84
C LEU A 52 -13.85 7.36 -12.86
N TRP A 53 -14.71 6.35 -12.99
CA TRP A 53 -14.34 4.94 -12.81
C TRP A 53 -13.20 4.47 -13.71
N GLU A 54 -13.20 4.88 -14.99
CA GLU A 54 -12.12 4.53 -15.93
C GLU A 54 -10.76 5.11 -15.49
N GLN A 55 -10.75 6.36 -15.06
CA GLN A 55 -9.53 7.04 -14.60
C GLN A 55 -9.05 6.44 -13.27
N ALA A 56 -9.99 6.13 -12.36
CA ALA A 56 -9.71 5.46 -11.11
C ALA A 56 -9.09 4.06 -11.37
N THR A 57 -9.61 3.29 -12.32
CA THR A 57 -9.04 2.01 -12.74
C THR A 57 -7.59 2.16 -13.21
N VAL A 58 -7.28 3.18 -14.03
CA VAL A 58 -5.90 3.45 -14.45
C VAL A 58 -5.01 3.78 -13.25
N ALA A 59 -5.48 4.64 -12.34
CA ALA A 59 -4.72 5.04 -11.16
C ALA A 59 -4.45 3.86 -10.20
N TYR A 60 -5.44 3.00 -9.95
CA TYR A 60 -5.26 1.78 -9.15
C TYR A 60 -4.29 0.79 -9.82
N LYS A 61 -4.36 0.61 -11.15
CA LYS A 61 -3.39 -0.23 -11.87
C LYS A 61 -1.97 0.31 -11.75
N GLU A 62 -1.77 1.63 -11.83
CA GLU A 62 -0.47 2.26 -11.60
C GLU A 62 0.01 2.11 -10.16
N TYR A 63 -0.90 2.21 -9.18
CA TYR A 63 -0.60 1.91 -7.78
C TYR A 63 -0.04 0.48 -7.65
N PHE A 64 -0.67 -0.53 -8.25
CA PHE A 64 -0.19 -1.91 -8.18
C PHE A 64 1.14 -2.15 -8.89
N LYS A 65 1.43 -1.44 -9.98
CA LYS A 65 2.75 -1.51 -10.64
C LYS A 65 3.87 -1.02 -9.73
N LYS A 66 3.62 -0.01 -8.92
CA LYS A 66 4.64 0.65 -8.07
C LYS A 66 4.68 0.11 -6.64
N HIS A 67 3.54 -0.35 -6.13
CA HIS A 67 3.31 -0.70 -4.73
C HIS A 67 2.58 -2.04 -4.54
N PRO A 68 2.98 -3.13 -5.23
CA PRO A 68 2.21 -4.39 -5.30
C PRO A 68 2.02 -5.11 -3.96
N LYS A 69 2.86 -4.82 -2.96
CA LYS A 69 2.86 -5.49 -1.64
C LYS A 69 2.59 -4.52 -0.47
N HIS A 70 2.11 -3.32 -0.78
CA HIS A 70 1.85 -2.32 0.25
C HIS A 70 0.67 -2.72 1.14
N THR A 71 0.63 -2.21 2.36
CA THR A 71 -0.41 -2.56 3.36
C THR A 71 -1.82 -2.22 2.89
N LEU A 72 -1.97 -1.17 2.07
CA LEU A 72 -3.24 -0.77 1.44
C LEU A 72 -3.61 -1.58 0.19
N ALA A 73 -2.83 -2.60 -0.21
CA ALA A 73 -3.13 -3.39 -1.41
C ALA A 73 -4.54 -4.01 -1.38
N GLY A 74 -5.01 -4.50 -0.23
CA GLY A 74 -6.36 -5.01 -0.10
C GLY A 74 -7.46 -3.95 -0.34
N HIS A 75 -7.23 -2.73 0.17
CA HIS A 75 -8.12 -1.60 -0.07
C HIS A 75 -8.08 -1.14 -1.54
N ALA A 76 -6.90 -1.15 -2.16
CA ALA A 76 -6.76 -0.84 -3.58
C ALA A 76 -7.47 -1.87 -4.47
N HIS A 77 -7.44 -3.16 -4.11
CA HIS A 77 -8.17 -4.21 -4.83
C HIS A 77 -9.69 -3.98 -4.70
N TYR A 78 -10.16 -3.64 -3.50
CA TYR A 78 -11.56 -3.29 -3.29
C TYR A 78 -11.99 -2.09 -4.16
N GLY A 79 -11.24 -0.99 -4.11
CA GLY A 79 -11.52 0.20 -4.91
C GLY A 79 -11.52 -0.08 -6.42
N LEU A 80 -10.55 -0.86 -6.90
CA LEU A 80 -10.50 -1.27 -8.31
C LEU A 80 -11.67 -2.18 -8.70
N GLY A 81 -12.05 -3.12 -7.82
CA GLY A 81 -13.23 -3.96 -7.99
C GLY A 81 -14.52 -3.15 -8.09
N LEU A 82 -14.70 -2.14 -7.23
CA LEU A 82 -15.84 -1.23 -7.32
C LEU A 82 -15.85 -0.39 -8.60
N CYS A 83 -14.67 0.03 -9.11
CA CYS A 83 -14.60 0.72 -10.40
C CYS A 83 -15.17 -0.18 -11.50
N TYR A 84 -14.71 -1.43 -11.58
CA TYR A 84 -15.20 -2.40 -12.57
C TYR A 84 -16.69 -2.70 -12.41
N PHE A 85 -17.16 -2.83 -11.16
CA PHE A 85 -18.57 -3.03 -10.86
C PHE A 85 -19.44 -1.88 -11.40
N ASN A 86 -19.03 -0.63 -11.17
CA ASN A 86 -19.74 0.55 -11.66
C ASN A 86 -19.70 0.67 -13.19
N MET A 87 -18.64 0.17 -13.83
CA MET A 87 -18.53 0.05 -15.28
C MET A 87 -19.29 -1.17 -15.85
N LYS A 88 -19.94 -1.97 -15.00
CA LYS A 88 -20.62 -3.23 -15.35
C LYS A 88 -19.69 -4.30 -15.93
N ASP A 89 -18.39 -4.15 -15.75
CA ASP A 89 -17.41 -5.21 -16.00
C ASP A 89 -17.35 -6.14 -14.79
N TYR A 90 -18.40 -6.94 -14.64
CA TYR A 90 -18.55 -7.83 -13.50
C TYR A 90 -17.47 -8.93 -13.46
N ASP A 91 -16.91 -9.28 -14.62
CA ASP A 91 -15.81 -10.24 -14.75
C ASP A 91 -14.55 -9.75 -14.07
N SER A 92 -14.16 -8.51 -14.34
CA SER A 92 -13.01 -7.89 -13.68
C SER A 92 -13.32 -7.55 -12.23
N ALA A 93 -14.55 -7.12 -11.92
CA ALA A 93 -14.97 -6.83 -10.55
C ALA A 93 -14.80 -8.04 -9.63
N VAL A 94 -15.27 -9.23 -10.05
CA VAL A 94 -15.13 -10.47 -9.28
C VAL A 94 -13.68 -10.74 -8.89
N LYS A 95 -12.75 -10.69 -9.86
CA LYS A 95 -11.32 -10.99 -9.62
C LYS A 95 -10.69 -10.10 -8.56
N GLU A 96 -10.99 -8.80 -8.63
CA GLU A 96 -10.43 -7.81 -7.71
C GLU A 96 -11.10 -7.88 -6.33
N LEU A 97 -12.41 -8.13 -6.27
CA LEU A 97 -13.15 -8.27 -5.02
C LEU A 97 -12.79 -9.57 -4.27
N GLU A 98 -12.52 -10.67 -4.98
CA GLU A 98 -11.97 -11.90 -4.39
C GLU A 98 -10.60 -11.63 -3.73
N SER A 99 -9.74 -10.88 -4.43
CA SER A 99 -8.43 -10.49 -3.90
C SER A 99 -8.58 -9.60 -2.66
N ALA A 100 -9.55 -8.68 -2.65
CA ALA A 100 -9.84 -7.84 -1.50
C ALA A 100 -10.32 -8.66 -0.30
N ALA A 101 -11.31 -9.54 -0.49
CA ALA A 101 -11.91 -10.37 0.56
C ALA A 101 -10.92 -11.34 1.23
N GLY A 102 -9.91 -11.80 0.49
CA GLY A 102 -8.84 -12.67 0.99
C GLY A 102 -7.66 -11.95 1.65
N SER A 103 -7.69 -10.62 1.79
CA SER A 103 -6.53 -9.82 2.19
C SER A 103 -6.78 -8.97 3.45
N LYS A 104 -5.73 -8.27 3.92
CA LYS A 104 -5.85 -7.21 4.95
C LYS A 104 -6.46 -5.93 4.34
N GLY A 105 -7.64 -6.08 3.75
CA GLY A 105 -8.41 -5.02 3.09
C GLY A 105 -9.49 -4.41 4.00
N PRO A 106 -10.55 -3.82 3.42
CA PRO A 106 -11.74 -3.42 4.17
C PRO A 106 -12.41 -4.65 4.80
N ASP A 107 -13.43 -4.41 5.63
CA ASP A 107 -14.16 -5.50 6.28
C ASP A 107 -14.61 -6.53 5.22
N PRO A 108 -14.30 -7.84 5.42
CA PRO A 108 -14.63 -8.86 4.43
C PRO A 108 -16.12 -8.89 4.08
N VAL A 109 -17.02 -8.46 4.96
CA VAL A 109 -18.45 -8.36 4.68
C VAL A 109 -18.72 -7.37 3.55
N GLU A 110 -18.05 -6.22 3.52
CA GLU A 110 -18.21 -5.22 2.45
C GLU A 110 -17.70 -5.74 1.11
N ALA A 111 -16.51 -6.34 1.09
CA ALA A 111 -15.96 -6.94 -0.13
C ALA A 111 -16.85 -8.08 -0.66
N ASN A 112 -17.32 -8.95 0.23
CA ASN A 112 -18.19 -10.08 -0.12
C ASN A 112 -19.58 -9.64 -0.62
N LEU A 113 -20.11 -8.52 -0.12
CA LEU A 113 -21.37 -7.97 -0.60
C LEU A 113 -21.29 -7.66 -2.11
N TYR A 114 -20.30 -6.88 -2.52
CA TYR A 114 -20.12 -6.53 -3.93
C TYR A 114 -19.66 -7.71 -4.77
N LEU A 115 -18.90 -8.65 -4.20
CA LEU A 115 -18.54 -9.89 -4.88
C LEU A 115 -19.78 -10.71 -5.21
N GLY A 116 -20.67 -10.93 -4.24
CA GLY A 116 -21.93 -11.63 -4.45
C GLY A 116 -22.80 -10.96 -5.52
N GLN A 117 -22.93 -9.64 -5.47
CA GLN A 117 -23.66 -8.88 -6.50
C GLN A 117 -23.01 -9.03 -7.89
N SER A 118 -21.68 -8.95 -7.97
CA SER A 118 -20.95 -9.12 -9.23
C SER A 118 -21.17 -10.51 -9.82
N LEU A 119 -21.15 -11.56 -8.99
CA LEU A 119 -21.40 -12.94 -9.42
C LEU A 119 -22.83 -13.15 -9.94
N MET A 120 -23.82 -12.51 -9.33
CA MET A 120 -25.20 -12.57 -9.81
C MET A 120 -25.41 -11.83 -11.14
N MET A 121 -24.69 -10.72 -11.32
CA MET A 121 -24.82 -9.86 -12.50
C MET A 121 -23.96 -10.32 -13.68
N LYS A 122 -22.89 -11.08 -13.41
CA LYS A 122 -22.10 -11.77 -14.42
C LYS A 122 -22.95 -12.88 -15.03
N THR A 123 -23.63 -12.59 -16.13
CA THR A 123 -24.32 -13.60 -16.93
C THR A 123 -23.29 -14.48 -17.66
N PRO A 124 -23.55 -15.79 -17.80
CA PRO A 124 -22.66 -16.71 -18.51
C PRO A 124 -22.50 -16.40 -19.99
#